data_AF-A0A6G2DY48-F1
#
_entry.id   AF-A0A6G2DY48-F1
#
_cell.length_a   1.000
_cell.length_b   1.000
_cell.length_c   1.000
_cell.angle_alpha   90.00
_cell.angle_beta   90.00
_cell.angle_gamma   90.00
#
_symmetry.space_group_name_H-M   'P 1'
#
loop_
_entity.id
_entity.type
_entity.pdbx_description
1 polymer ?
#
loop_
_entity_poly.entity_id
_entity_poly.type
_entity_poly.pdbx_seq_one_letter_code
_entity_poly.pdbx_strand_id
1 'polypeptide(L)'
;MVNKILVIMMRITDNQYKIIKEKFVEEYPKLSNLLLDRTLESLSQDERIFIFPNDLTHTPDLDKDQKIFETVNQKIKTGNVIGFLGYG
;
A
#
# COMPACT_ATOMS: atom_id res chain seq x y z
N MET A 1 16.07 27.45 11.54
CA MET A 1 16.11 25.99 11.75
C MET A 1 15.48 25.35 10.52
N VAL A 2 16.29 24.79 9.63
CA VAL A 2 15.76 24.12 8.42
C VAL A 2 15.36 22.71 8.87
N ASN A 3 14.07 22.43 8.92
CA ASN A 3 13.58 21.07 9.13
C ASN A 3 14.05 20.24 7.94
N LYS A 4 15.13 19.49 8.16
CA LYS A 4 15.62 18.48 7.23
C LYS A 4 14.52 17.41 7.19
N ILE A 5 13.69 17.43 6.15
CA ILE A 5 12.73 16.36 5.88
C ILE A 5 13.59 15.12 5.60
N LEU A 6 13.81 14.32 6.63
CA LEU A 6 14.36 12.99 6.48
C LEU A 6 13.25 12.19 5.79
N VAL A 7 13.32 12.04 4.47
CA VAL A 7 12.51 11.06 3.76
C VAL A 7 13.03 9.70 4.23
N ILE A 8 12.49 9.21 5.34
CA ILE A 8 12.73 7.85 5.79
C ILE A 8 12.10 6.97 4.73
N MET A 9 12.94 6.28 3.97
CA MET A 9 12.50 5.26 3.02
C MET A 9 11.76 4.18 3.82
N MET A 10 10.43 4.13 3.68
CA MET A 10 9.63 3.09 4.30
C MET A 10 10.01 1.74 3.68
N ARG A 11 10.45 0.80 4.52
CA ARG A 11 10.70 -0.59 4.12
C ARG A 11 9.75 -1.49 4.89
N ILE A 12 8.80 -2.08 4.18
CA ILE A 12 7.86 -3.06 4.71
C ILE A 12 8.05 -4.34 3.89
N THR A 13 8.17 -5.48 4.58
CA THR A 13 8.12 -6.78 3.90
C THR A 13 6.65 -7.13 3.64
N ASP A 14 6.39 -7.73 2.49
CA ASP A 14 5.12 -8.38 2.20
C ASP A 14 4.80 -9.49 3.23
N ASN A 15 3.54 -9.93 3.29
CA ASN A 15 3.07 -10.99 4.19
C ASN A 15 3.32 -10.75 5.68
N GLN A 16 3.31 -9.48 6.13
CA GLN A 16 3.48 -9.12 7.53
C GLN A 16 2.19 -8.61 8.16
N TYR A 17 2.12 -8.70 9.49
CA TYR A 17 1.00 -8.25 10.29
C TYR A 17 1.47 -7.64 11.62
N LYS A 18 2.25 -6.56 11.51
CA LYS A 18 2.97 -5.99 12.67
C LYS A 18 2.78 -4.49 12.86
N ILE A 19 2.28 -3.78 11.85
CA ILE A 19 2.19 -2.33 11.85
C ILE A 19 0.85 -1.93 12.46
N ILE A 20 0.86 -1.04 13.44
CA ILE A 20 -0.36 -0.47 14.04
C ILE A 20 -0.98 0.52 13.03
N LYS A 21 -2.28 0.40 12.76
CA LYS A 21 -2.96 1.21 11.75
C LYS A 21 -2.83 2.70 12.05
N GLU A 22 -3.08 3.10 13.28
CA GLU A 22 -3.10 4.50 13.70
C GLU A 22 -1.74 5.15 13.46
N LYS A 23 -0.66 4.45 13.82
CA LYS A 23 0.72 4.89 13.59
C LYS A 23 1.03 5.00 12.09
N PHE A 24 0.57 4.06 11.27
CA PHE A 24 0.74 4.11 9.82
C PHE A 24 0.02 5.31 9.19
N VAL A 25 -1.20 5.61 9.65
CA VAL A 25 -1.98 6.75 9.18
C VAL A 25 -1.31 8.08 9.57
N GLU A 26 -0.76 8.17 10.78
CA GLU A 26 -0.06 9.36 11.27
C GLU A 26 1.27 9.61 10.55
N GLU A 27 2.10 8.57 10.37
CA GLU A 27 3.42 8.69 9.74
C GLU A 27 3.33 8.85 8.21
N TYR A 28 2.33 8.22 7.57
CA TYR A 28 2.19 8.18 6.11
C TYR A 28 0.76 8.54 5.63
N PRO A 29 0.26 9.75 5.96
CA PRO A 29 -1.15 10.13 5.69
C PRO A 29 -1.51 10.11 4.20
N LYS A 30 -0.54 10.37 3.31
CA LYS A 30 -0.75 10.32 1.85
C LYS A 30 -0.90 8.87 1.36
N LEU A 31 -0.07 7.96 1.85
CA LEU A 31 -0.13 6.55 1.45
C LEU A 31 -1.35 5.87 2.04
N SER A 32 -1.66 6.13 3.31
CA SER A 32 -2.83 5.56 3.97
C SER A 32 -4.12 6.01 3.29
N ASN A 33 -4.28 7.30 2.96
CA ASN A 33 -5.45 7.77 2.21
C ASN A 33 -5.59 7.12 0.82
N LEU A 34 -4.48 6.79 0.16
CA LEU A 34 -4.52 6.30 -1.21
C LEU A 34 -4.66 4.78 -1.31
N LEU A 35 -4.05 4.03 -0.38
CA LEU A 35 -3.81 2.58 -0.51
C LEU A 35 -4.46 1.75 0.60
N LEU A 36 -4.83 2.33 1.74
CA LEU A 36 -5.35 1.58 2.88
C LEU A 36 -6.74 1.01 2.58
N ASP A 37 -6.93 -0.27 2.89
CA ASP A 37 -8.19 -1.00 2.76
C ASP A 37 -8.77 -1.08 1.34
N ARG A 38 -7.99 -0.72 0.32
CA ARG A 38 -8.39 -0.71 -1.09
C ARG A 38 -7.93 -1.96 -1.83
N THR A 39 -8.83 -2.51 -2.64
CA THR A 39 -8.59 -3.69 -3.48
C THR A 39 -7.78 -3.33 -4.72
N LEU A 40 -7.04 -4.29 -5.28
CA LEU A 40 -6.31 -4.11 -6.54
C LEU A 40 -7.24 -3.69 -7.69
N GLU A 41 -8.47 -4.20 -7.74
CA GLU A 41 -9.46 -3.75 -8.72
C GLU A 41 -9.83 -2.27 -8.52
N SER A 42 -10.02 -1.81 -7.28
CA SER A 42 -10.32 -0.39 -7.05
C SER A 42 -9.13 0.50 -7.41
N LEU A 43 -7.90 0.03 -7.17
CA LEU A 43 -6.67 0.77 -7.40
C LEU A 43 -6.34 0.84 -8.89
N SER A 44 -6.66 -0.21 -9.68
CA SER A 44 -6.41 -0.23 -11.14
C SER A 44 -7.28 0.76 -11.91
N GLN A 45 -8.40 1.19 -11.34
CA GLN A 45 -9.28 2.22 -11.89
C GLN A 45 -8.92 3.64 -11.42
N ASP A 46 -7.94 3.81 -10.52
CA ASP A 46 -7.53 5.11 -10.01
C ASP A 46 -6.43 5.71 -10.92
N GLU A 47 -6.73 6.82 -11.59
CA GLU A 47 -5.80 7.48 -12.53
C GLU A 47 -4.49 7.95 -11.87
N ARG A 48 -4.45 8.06 -10.54
CA ARG A 48 -3.26 8.45 -9.77
C ARG A 48 -2.33 7.27 -9.49
N ILE A 49 -2.76 6.05 -9.79
CA ILE A 49 -2.07 4.81 -9.43
C ILE A 49 -1.80 4.01 -10.70
N PHE A 50 -0.52 3.71 -10.92
CA PHE A 50 -0.11 2.82 -11.99
C PHE A 50 0.15 1.43 -11.40
N ILE A 51 -0.64 0.43 -11.82
CA ILE A 51 -0.49 -0.98 -11.41
C ILE A 51 0.01 -1.77 -12.60
N PHE A 52 1.08 -2.54 -12.40
CA PHE A 52 1.60 -3.44 -13.40
C PHE A 52 1.66 -4.89 -12.86
N PRO A 53 1.18 -5.90 -13.61
CA PRO A 53 0.50 -5.77 -14.90
C PRO A 53 -0.89 -5.14 -14.77
N ASN A 54 -1.29 -4.33 -15.76
CA ASN A 54 -2.62 -3.69 -15.78
C ASN A 54 -3.75 -4.74 -15.90
N ASP A 55 -3.42 -5.92 -16.45
CA ASP A 55 -4.35 -7.03 -16.57
C ASP A 55 -4.14 -8.04 -15.43
N LEU A 56 -5.02 -7.95 -14.43
CA LEU A 56 -5.06 -8.85 -13.29
C LEU A 56 -5.64 -10.23 -13.65
N THR A 57 -6.26 -10.41 -14.83
CA THR A 57 -6.93 -11.68 -15.20
C THR A 57 -5.97 -12.79 -15.59
N HIS A 58 -4.76 -12.44 -16.00
CA HIS A 58 -3.70 -13.38 -16.39
C HIS A 58 -2.60 -13.53 -15.34
N THR A 59 -2.81 -13.00 -14.12
CA THR A 59 -1.86 -13.12 -13.02
C THR A 59 -2.45 -14.02 -11.94
N PRO A 60 -2.25 -15.36 -12.01
CA PRO A 60 -2.90 -16.30 -11.09
C PRO A 60 -2.55 -16.07 -9.61
N ASP A 61 -1.44 -15.38 -9.35
CA ASP A 61 -0.98 -15.04 -8.00
C ASP A 61 -1.55 -13.72 -7.45
N LEU A 62 -2.30 -12.96 -8.26
CA LEU A 62 -2.93 -11.70 -7.87
C LEU A 62 -4.46 -11.82 -7.92
N ASP A 63 -5.08 -11.70 -6.76
CA ASP A 63 -6.54 -11.60 -6.64
C ASP A 63 -6.98 -10.13 -6.77
N LYS A 64 -8.09 -9.89 -7.48
CA LYS A 64 -8.71 -8.56 -7.60
C LYS A 64 -9.08 -7.96 -6.24
N ASP A 65 -9.51 -8.81 -5.30
CA ASP A 65 -9.91 -8.41 -3.95
C ASP A 65 -8.71 -8.25 -3.00
N GLN A 66 -7.52 -8.63 -3.45
CA GLN A 66 -6.29 -8.46 -2.69
C GLN A 66 -6.03 -6.98 -2.40
N LYS A 67 -5.44 -6.70 -1.24
CA LYS A 67 -5.11 -5.35 -0.78
C LYS A 67 -3.63 -5.24 -0.50
N ILE A 68 -3.06 -4.06 -0.76
CA ILE A 68 -1.66 -3.76 -0.42
C ILE A 68 -1.52 -3.61 1.09
N PHE A 69 -2.41 -2.81 1.69
CA PHE A 69 -2.53 -2.62 3.13
C PHE A 69 -3.95 -2.94 3.56
N GLU A 70 -4.13 -4.01 4.32
CA GLU A 70 -5.42 -4.43 4.86
C GLU A 70 -5.46 -4.20 6.38
N THR A 71 -6.49 -3.53 6.87
CA THR A 71 -6.76 -3.41 8.30
C THR A 71 -7.39 -4.70 8.81
N VAL A 72 -6.70 -5.40 9.71
CA VAL A 72 -7.24 -6.50 10.50
C VAL A 72 -6.94 -6.22 11.97
N ASN A 73 -7.94 -6.27 12.85
CA ASN A 73 -7.81 -6.00 14.30
C ASN A 73 -6.86 -4.82 14.65
N GLN A 74 -7.07 -3.65 14.03
CA GLN A 74 -6.29 -2.42 14.24
C GLN A 74 -4.81 -2.50 13.80
N LYS A 75 -4.44 -3.53 13.04
CA LYS A 75 -3.10 -3.69 12.47
C LYS A 75 -3.18 -3.79 10.96
N ILE A 76 -2.11 -3.38 10.30
CA ILE A 76 -1.94 -3.52 8.86
C ILE A 76 -1.36 -4.89 8.57
N LYS A 77 -2.09 -5.63 7.74
CA LYS A 77 -1.66 -6.84 7.06
C LYS A 77 -1.21 -6.46 5.64
N THR A 78 0.00 -6.84 5.26
CA THR A 78 0.48 -6.76 3.88
C THR A 78 0.31 -8.12 3.20
N GLY A 79 -0.10 -8.13 1.93
CA GLY A 79 -0.18 -9.37 1.12
C GLY A 79 0.99 -9.49 0.14
N ASN A 80 0.93 -10.48 -0.76
CA ASN A 80 1.90 -10.75 -1.84
C ASN A 80 2.02 -9.64 -2.91
N VAL A 81 1.54 -8.43 -2.65
CA VAL A 81 1.66 -7.33 -3.63
C VAL A 81 3.04 -6.69 -3.49
N ILE A 82 3.86 -6.81 -4.53
CA ILE A 82 5.25 -6.34 -4.54
C ILE A 82 5.34 -4.92 -5.09
N GLY A 83 5.88 -4.01 -4.27
CA GLY A 83 6.50 -2.75 -4.71
C GLY A 83 5.55 -1.57 -4.96
N PHE A 84 5.86 -0.44 -4.34
CA PHE A 84 5.32 0.88 -4.69
C PHE A 84 6.51 1.76 -5.09
N LEU A 85 6.48 2.33 -6.30
CA LEU A 85 7.44 3.37 -6.70
C LEU A 85 6.87 4.73 -6.29
N GLY A 86 7.69 5.51 -5.57
CA GLY A 86 7.31 6.75 -4.90
C GLY A 86 6.50 7.74 -5.75
N TYR A 87 5.81 8.64 -5.06
CA TYR A 87 5.26 9.85 -5.68
C TYR A 87 6.41 10.83 -5.93
N GLY A 88 6.52 11.34 -7.16
CA GLY A 88 7.46 12.41 -7.52
C GLY A 88 7.17 13.72 -6.80
#